data_AF-A0A178MWY0-F1
#
_entry.id   AF-A0A178MWY0-F1
#
_cell.length_a   1.000
_cell.length_b   1.000
_cell.length_c   1.000
_cell.angle_alpha   90.00
_cell.angle_beta   90.00
_cell.angle_gamma   90.00
#
_symmetry.space_group_name_H-M   'P 1'
#
loop_
_entity.id
_entity.type
_entity.pdbx_description
1 polymer ?
#
loop_
_entity_poly.entity_id
_entity_poly.type
_entity_poly.pdbx_seq_one_letter_code
_entity_poly.pdbx_strand_id
1 'polypeptide(L)'
;MTTKEAVTMAQQYTATVQAEALSPTLSTALSLRPVHGASYRVTVEEIEESDEEKLAKLRAAIQKGRDEIAAGRVIDGETAFAELAAKHFPHRMK
;
A
#
# COMPACT_ATOMS: atom_id res chain seq x y z
N MET A 1 0.88 17.60 37.15
CA MET A 1 0.95 16.50 36.18
C MET A 1 -0.39 16.47 35.47
N THR A 2 -0.48 17.07 34.29
CA THR A 2 -1.72 17.16 33.51
C THR A 2 -1.41 16.63 32.12
N THR A 3 -1.84 15.39 31.88
CA THR A 3 -1.79 14.71 30.59
C THR A 3 -2.60 15.51 29.59
N LYS A 4 -1.93 16.20 28.68
CA LYS A 4 -2.56 16.79 27.51
C LYS A 4 -2.68 15.66 26.48
N GLU A 5 -3.82 14.96 26.50
CA GLU A 5 -4.28 14.21 25.34
C GLU A 5 -4.53 15.23 24.23
N ALA A 6 -3.53 15.45 23.39
CA ALA A 6 -3.74 16.09 22.11
C ALA A 6 -4.41 15.04 21.22
N VAL A 7 -5.75 15.07 21.20
CA VAL A 7 -6.51 14.42 20.13
C VAL A 7 -6.18 15.19 18.85
N THR A 8 -5.17 14.72 18.12
CA THR A 8 -4.89 15.18 16.75
C THR A 8 -6.13 14.82 15.93
N MET A 9 -6.97 15.81 15.66
CA MET A 9 -8.12 15.61 14.77
C MET A 9 -7.59 15.23 13.40
N ALA A 10 -7.70 13.95 13.05
CA ALA A 10 -7.25 13.43 11.77
C ALA A 10 -7.89 14.24 10.64
N GLN A 11 -7.05 14.82 9.78
CA GLN A 11 -7.53 15.68 8.71
C GLN A 11 -8.25 14.81 7.67
N GLN A 12 -9.55 15.01 7.52
CA GLN A 12 -10.36 14.29 6.54
C GLN A 12 -10.38 15.05 5.21
N TYR A 13 -10.07 14.34 4.12
CA TYR A 13 -10.12 14.85 2.76
C TYR A 13 -11.22 14.14 1.99
N THR A 14 -12.15 14.90 1.42
CA THR A 14 -13.24 14.34 0.61
C THR A 14 -13.08 14.75 -0.84
N ALA A 15 -13.12 13.78 -1.75
CA ALA A 15 -13.06 14.00 -3.19
C ALA A 15 -14.11 13.18 -3.93
N THR A 16 -14.49 13.65 -5.11
CA THR A 16 -15.32 12.89 -6.05
C THR A 16 -14.39 12.20 -7.05
N VAL A 17 -14.49 10.87 -7.13
CA VAL A 17 -13.72 10.03 -8.05
C VAL A 17 -14.66 9.19 -8.91
N GLN A 18 -14.16 8.72 -10.04
CA GLN A 18 -14.89 7.79 -10.89
C GLN A 18 -14.76 6.35 -10.36
N ALA A 19 -15.70 5.48 -10.72
CA ALA A 19 -15.75 4.08 -10.32
C ALA A 19 -14.43 3.33 -10.58
N GLU A 20 -13.76 3.65 -11.69
CA GLU A 20 -12.51 3.04 -12.14
C GLU A 20 -11.31 3.41 -11.26
N ALA A 21 -11.42 4.51 -10.51
CA ALA A 21 -10.39 4.95 -9.56
C ALA A 21 -10.55 4.34 -8.17
N LEU A 22 -11.64 3.58 -7.93
CA LEU A 22 -11.84 2.88 -6.66
C LEU A 22 -10.88 1.68 -6.55
N SER A 23 -10.24 1.55 -5.40
CA SER A 23 -9.45 0.35 -5.11
C SER A 23 -10.35 -0.89 -5.02
N PRO A 24 -9.86 -2.11 -5.34
CA PRO A 24 -10.65 -3.33 -5.27
C PRO A 24 -11.31 -3.55 -3.90
N THR A 25 -10.62 -3.15 -2.83
CA THR A 25 -11.13 -3.22 -1.45
C THR A 25 -12.36 -2.35 -1.26
N LEU A 26 -12.33 -1.09 -1.70
CA LEU A 26 -13.47 -0.18 -1.61
C LEU A 26 -14.62 -0.65 -2.51
N SER A 27 -14.29 -1.07 -3.74
CA SER A 27 -15.26 -1.58 -4.72
C SER A 27 -16.05 -2.79 -4.21
N THR A 28 -15.42 -3.67 -3.44
CA THR A 28 -16.04 -4.89 -2.90
C THR A 28 -16.88 -4.60 -1.65
N ALA A 29 -16.55 -3.54 -0.91
CA ALA A 29 -17.29 -3.12 0.28
C ALA A 29 -18.62 -2.42 -0.04
N LEU A 30 -18.79 -1.93 -1.27
CA LEU A 30 -20.02 -1.27 -1.70
C LEU A 30 -21.17 -2.27 -1.88
N SER A 31 -22.36 -1.90 -1.41
CA SER A 31 -23.57 -2.74 -1.54
C SER A 31 -24.00 -2.97 -2.99
N LEU A 32 -23.58 -2.09 -3.89
CA LEU A 32 -23.79 -2.21 -5.34
C LEU A 32 -22.43 -2.23 -6.01
N ARG A 33 -22.28 -3.11 -7.02
CA ARG A 33 -21.05 -3.12 -7.82
C ARG A 33 -20.88 -1.77 -8.51
N PRO A 34 -19.68 -1.18 -8.50
CA PRO A 34 -19.41 0.04 -9.23
C PRO A 34 -19.72 -0.12 -10.72
N VAL A 35 -20.56 0.77 -11.23
CA VAL A 35 -20.85 0.86 -12.67
C VAL A 35 -19.80 1.77 -13.29
N HIS A 36 -19.26 1.38 -14.45
CA HIS A 36 -18.32 2.22 -15.21
C HIS A 36 -18.88 3.64 -15.40
N GLY A 37 -18.05 4.66 -15.16
CA GLY A 37 -18.41 6.07 -15.24
C GLY A 37 -19.32 6.59 -14.12
N ALA A 38 -19.61 5.80 -13.09
CA ALA A 38 -20.34 6.29 -11.93
C ALA A 38 -19.40 7.09 -11.00
N SER A 39 -19.90 8.22 -10.50
CA SER A 39 -19.17 9.08 -9.56
C SER A 39 -19.40 8.63 -8.13
N TYR A 40 -18.30 8.47 -7.38
CA TYR A 40 -18.29 8.15 -5.96
C TYR A 40 -17.63 9.25 -5.16
N ARG A 41 -18.15 9.50 -3.97
CA ARG A 41 -17.53 10.41 -3.00
C ARG A 41 -16.72 9.58 -2.02
N VAL A 42 -15.42 9.82 -1.98
CA VAL A 42 -14.46 9.10 -1.12
C VAL A 42 -13.94 10.08 -0.08
N THR A 43 -13.98 9.66 1.18
CA THR A 43 -13.35 10.37 2.29
C THR A 43 -12.12 9.57 2.72
N VAL A 44 -10.98 10.23 2.74
CA VAL A 44 -9.70 9.69 3.22
C VAL A 44 -9.37 10.37 4.53
N GLU A 45 -8.99 9.58 5.50
CA GLU A 45 -8.51 10.04 6.80
C GLU A 45 -7.05 9.64 6.94
N GLU A 46 -6.21 10.61 7.29
CA GLU A 46 -4.82 10.32 7.61
C GLU A 46 -4.75 9.72 9.02
N ILE A 47 -4.38 8.45 9.09
CA ILE A 47 -4.21 7.74 10.35
C ILE A 47 -2.73 7.82 10.72
N GLU A 48 -2.42 8.56 11.77
CA GLU A 48 -1.08 8.58 12.33
C GLU A 48 -0.82 7.27 13.06
N GLU A 49 0.03 6.43 12.47
CA GLU A 49 0.41 5.16 13.09
C GLU A 49 1.29 5.43 14.31
N SER A 50 0.96 4.76 15.41
CA SER A 50 1.80 4.77 16.60
C SER A 50 3.16 4.15 16.32
N ASP A 51 4.18 4.56 17.08
CA ASP A 51 5.53 3.98 16.97
C ASP A 51 5.53 2.47 17.25
N GLU A 52 4.63 1.99 18.10
CA GLU A 52 4.46 0.57 18.40
C GLU A 52 3.90 -0.21 17.20
N GLU A 53 2.91 0.34 16.50
CA GLU A 53 2.37 -0.26 15.27
C GLU A 53 3.40 -0.27 14.14
N LYS A 54 4.17 0.81 13.98
CA LYS A 54 5.29 0.87 13.02
C LYS A 54 6.33 -0.21 13.32
N LEU A 55 6.71 -0.35 14.60
CA LEU A 55 7.67 -1.35 15.04
C LEU A 55 7.14 -2.79 14.83
N ALA A 56 5.87 -3.02 15.09
CA ALA A 56 5.22 -4.31 14.85
C ALA A 56 5.23 -4.68 13.36
N LYS A 57 4.89 -3.72 12.47
CA LYS A 57 4.97 -3.92 11.02
C LYS A 57 6.38 -4.19 10.54
N LEU A 58 7.37 -3.46 11.06
CA LEU A 58 8.77 -3.68 10.72
C LEU A 58 9.24 -5.08 11.13
N ARG A 59 8.91 -5.53 12.34
CA ARG A 59 9.21 -6.88 12.80
C ARG A 59 8.55 -7.94 11.92
N ALA A 60 7.28 -7.75 11.55
CA ALA A 60 6.57 -8.65 10.66
C ALA A 60 7.23 -8.72 9.26
N ALA A 61 7.65 -7.58 8.71
CA ALA A 61 8.36 -7.54 7.42
C ALA A 61 9.71 -8.28 7.48
N ILE A 62 10.49 -8.07 8.54
CA ILE A 62 11.75 -8.79 8.76
C ILE A 62 11.49 -10.30 8.87
N GLN A 63 10.50 -10.72 9.66
CA GLN A 63 10.17 -12.13 9.82
C GLN A 63 9.76 -12.77 8.50
N LYS A 64 8.91 -12.09 7.71
CA LYS A 64 8.54 -12.54 6.37
C LYS A 64 9.77 -12.77 5.48
N GLY A 65 10.72 -11.84 5.48
CA GLY A 65 11.97 -11.99 4.73
C GLY A 65 12.80 -13.20 5.20
N ARG A 66 12.87 -13.44 6.51
CA ARG A 66 13.53 -14.64 7.07
C ARG A 66 12.83 -15.93 6.63
N ASP A 67 11.51 -15.94 6.63
CA ASP A 67 10.71 -17.09 6.21
C ASP A 67 10.87 -17.36 4.71
N GLU A 68 10.97 -16.32 3.89
CA GLU A 68 11.26 -16.44 2.46
C GLU A 68 12.65 -17.02 2.19
N ILE A 69 13.68 -16.55 2.92
CA ILE A 69 15.03 -17.11 2.86
C ILE A 69 15.03 -18.57 3.30
N ALA A 70 14.38 -18.89 4.42
CA ALA A 70 14.29 -20.25 4.93
C ALA A 70 13.54 -21.20 3.98
N ALA A 71 12.54 -20.68 3.27
CA ALA A 71 11.82 -21.40 2.22
C ALA A 71 12.60 -21.50 0.89
N GLY A 72 13.83 -20.98 0.82
CA GLY A 72 14.64 -20.96 -0.41
C GLY A 72 14.10 -20.02 -1.49
N ARG A 73 13.16 -19.12 -1.16
CA ARG A 73 12.62 -18.10 -2.07
C ARG A 73 13.54 -16.88 -2.08
N VAL A 74 14.79 -17.10 -2.48
CA VAL A 74 15.78 -16.05 -2.66
C VAL A 74 16.00 -15.88 -4.16
N ILE A 75 15.92 -14.64 -4.63
CA ILE A 75 16.23 -14.32 -6.02
C ILE A 75 17.56 -13.56 -6.03
N ASP A 76 18.45 -13.95 -6.93
CA ASP A 76 19.67 -13.19 -7.18
C ASP A 76 19.30 -11.82 -7.79
N GLY A 77 19.71 -10.76 -7.09
CA GLY A 77 19.36 -9.39 -7.44
C GLY A 77 19.92 -8.97 -8.79
N GLU A 78 21.10 -9.45 -9.17
CA GLU A 78 21.71 -9.13 -10.47
C GLU A 78 20.90 -9.76 -11.61
N THR A 79 20.56 -11.05 -11.46
CA THR A 79 19.73 -11.76 -12.43
C THR A 79 18.33 -11.14 -12.57
N ALA A 80 17.65 -10.84 -11.46
CA ALA A 80 16.32 -10.21 -11.49
C ALA A 80 16.36 -8.81 -12.11
N PHE A 81 17.39 -8.03 -11.80
CA PHE A 81 17.57 -6.71 -12.37
C PHE A 81 17.83 -6.78 -13.88
N ALA A 82 18.67 -7.73 -14.33
CA ALA A 82 18.92 -7.95 -15.75
C ALA A 82 17.65 -8.35 -16.51
N GLU A 83 16.82 -9.25 -15.95
CA GLU A 83 15.53 -9.64 -16.53
C GLU A 83 14.55 -8.46 -16.63
N LEU A 84 14.43 -7.65 -15.58
CA LEU A 84 13.58 -6.46 -15.56
C LEU A 84 14.08 -5.41 -16.56
N ALA A 85 15.40 -5.20 -16.64
CA ALA A 85 16.02 -4.29 -17.59
C ALA A 85 15.78 -4.74 -19.04
N ALA A 86 15.93 -6.03 -19.34
CA ALA A 86 15.64 -6.58 -20.66
C ALA A 86 14.17 -6.43 -21.05
N LYS A 87 13.24 -6.61 -20.09
CA LYS A 87 11.80 -6.52 -20.33
C LYS A 87 11.30 -5.09 -20.53
N HIS A 88 11.83 -4.13 -19.76
CA HIS A 88 11.30 -2.76 -19.71
C HIS A 88 12.19 -1.72 -20.40
N PHE A 89 13.48 -2.01 -20.59
CA PHE A 89 14.46 -1.11 -21.19
C PHE A 89 15.33 -1.80 -22.26
N PRO A 90 14.73 -2.48 -23.27
CA PRO A 90 15.46 -3.29 -24.25
C PRO A 90 16.48 -2.49 -25.09
N HIS A 91 16.34 -1.16 -25.16
CA HIS A 91 17.23 -0.28 -25.94
C HIS A 91 18.46 0.25 -25.18
N ARG A 92 18.59 -0.02 -23.87
CA ARG A 92 19.77 0.40 -23.07
C ARG A 92 20.91 -0.62 -23.05
N MET A 93 20.74 -1.82 -23.62
CA MET A 93 21.73 -2.90 -23.58
C MET A 93 22.64 -2.97 -24.83
N LYS A 94 23.00 -1.83 -25.43
CA LYS A 94 24.02 -1.74 -26.49
C LYS A 94 25.36 -1.31 -25.93
#